data_AF-T0PIR9-F1
#
_entry.id   AF-T0PIR9-F1
#
_cell.length_a   1.000
_cell.length_b   1.000
_cell.length_c   1.000
_cell.angle_alpha   90.00
_cell.angle_beta   90.00
_cell.angle_gamma   90.00
#
_symmetry.space_group_name_H-M   'P 1'
#
loop_
_entity.id
_entity.type
_entity.pdbx_description
1 polymer ?
#
loop_
_entity_poly.entity_id
_entity_poly.type
_entity_poly.pdbx_seq_one_letter_code
_entity_poly.pdbx_strand_id
1 'polypeptide(L)'
;MANRVGMSGSIIYSNPELYSQLFMKGIKHIEIGEFSEEEDFSKFLKLSNEKGCTFGIHSPLLRSGSKYDLIEKLRYEPSEAWDMIEAEAEKLSALGAEYILVHFPYFKEDVEVNTDALIEEGLKKNKVYSG
;
A
#
# COMPACT_ATOMS: atom_id res chain seq x y z
N MET A 1 -24.05 -4.44 1.30
CA MET A 1 -23.14 -3.29 1.11
C MET A 1 -23.24 -2.84 -0.33
N ALA A 2 -23.35 -1.54 -0.59
CA ALA A 2 -23.25 -1.02 -1.95
C ALA A 2 -21.77 -0.97 -2.36
N ASN A 3 -21.46 -1.34 -3.59
CA ASN A 3 -20.10 -1.25 -4.12
C ASN A 3 -19.64 0.21 -4.14
N ARG A 4 -18.37 0.45 -3.79
CA ARG A 4 -17.74 1.78 -3.87
C ARG A 4 -16.80 1.82 -5.08
N VAL A 5 -16.82 2.94 -5.82
CA VAL A 5 -15.87 3.18 -6.92
C VAL A 5 -14.69 3.97 -6.37
N GLY A 6 -13.49 3.46 -6.63
CA GLY A 6 -12.23 4.08 -6.27
C GLY A 6 -11.41 4.54 -7.47
N MET A 7 -10.43 5.41 -7.23
CA MET A 7 -9.44 5.85 -8.22
C MET A 7 -8.04 5.48 -7.75
N SER A 8 -7.22 4.93 -8.65
CA SER A 8 -5.80 4.68 -8.36
C SER A 8 -4.98 5.94 -8.64
N GLY A 9 -4.14 6.35 -7.69
CA GLY A 9 -3.20 7.46 -7.84
C GLY A 9 -2.07 7.18 -8.83
N SER A 10 -1.91 5.93 -9.26
CA SER A 10 -0.95 5.54 -10.32
C SER A 10 -1.21 6.26 -11.64
N ILE A 11 -2.45 6.66 -11.94
CA ILE A 11 -2.79 7.38 -13.18
C ILE A 11 -2.11 8.74 -13.28
N ILE A 12 -1.74 9.34 -12.13
CA ILE A 12 -1.00 10.60 -12.04
C ILE A 12 0.42 10.39 -11.50
N TYR A 13 0.87 9.14 -11.37
CA TYR A 13 2.15 8.78 -10.74
C TYR A 13 2.36 9.39 -9.35
N SER A 14 1.27 9.54 -8.58
CA SER A 14 1.28 10.21 -7.28
C SER A 14 1.86 11.64 -7.29
N ASN A 15 1.79 12.33 -8.44
CA ASN A 15 2.24 13.70 -8.57
C ASN A 15 1.34 14.65 -7.75
N PRO A 16 1.88 15.37 -6.75
CA PRO A 16 1.10 16.26 -5.89
C PRO A 16 0.40 17.39 -6.63
N GLU A 17 0.94 17.87 -7.75
CA GLU A 17 0.32 18.91 -8.57
C GLU A 17 -1.00 18.46 -9.20
N LEU A 18 -1.20 17.14 -9.32
CA LEU A 18 -2.35 16.54 -10.00
C LEU A 18 -3.35 15.89 -9.04
N TYR A 19 -3.16 15.97 -7.70
CA TYR A 19 -4.05 15.32 -6.73
C TYR A 19 -5.51 15.69 -6.89
N SER A 20 -5.81 16.95 -7.23
CA SER A 20 -7.19 17.40 -7.47
C SER A 20 -7.92 16.56 -8.52
N GLN A 21 -7.21 15.96 -9.49
CA GLN A 21 -7.76 15.13 -10.54
C GLN A 21 -8.22 13.75 -10.04
N LEU A 22 -7.76 13.30 -8.86
CA LEU A 22 -8.21 12.04 -8.26
C LEU A 22 -9.63 12.16 -7.67
N PHE A 23 -10.01 13.35 -7.23
CA PHE A 23 -11.27 13.60 -6.50
C PHE A 23 -12.43 14.00 -7.44
N MET A 24 -12.64 13.20 -8.48
CA MET A 24 -13.73 13.41 -9.44
C MET A 24 -15.11 13.07 -8.85
N LYS A 25 -16.16 13.66 -9.43
CA LYS A 25 -17.54 13.37 -9.04
C LYS A 25 -17.84 11.88 -9.17
N GLY A 26 -18.32 11.27 -8.08
CA GLY A 26 -18.68 9.85 -8.02
C GLY A 26 -17.58 8.95 -7.48
N ILE A 27 -16.33 9.42 -7.42
CA ILE A 27 -15.24 8.73 -6.73
C ILE A 27 -15.37 8.98 -5.22
N LYS A 28 -15.28 7.92 -4.43
CA LYS A 28 -15.42 7.96 -2.97
C LYS A 28 -14.24 7.35 -2.23
N HIS A 29 -13.33 6.72 -2.95
CA HIS A 29 -12.15 6.08 -2.41
C HIS A 29 -10.95 6.34 -3.30
N ILE A 30 -9.79 6.60 -2.73
CA ILE A 30 -8.54 6.76 -3.47
C ILE A 30 -7.56 5.70 -2.99
N GLU A 31 -7.01 4.91 -3.91
CA GLU A 31 -5.88 4.03 -3.63
C GLU A 31 -4.61 4.70 -4.16
N ILE A 32 -3.63 4.98 -3.32
CA ILE A 32 -2.41 5.67 -3.74
C ILE A 32 -1.22 5.28 -2.87
N GLY A 33 -0.02 5.29 -3.43
CA GLY A 33 1.22 5.11 -2.68
C GLY A 33 2.37 5.67 -3.49
N GLU A 34 3.60 5.23 -3.25
CA GLU A 34 4.77 5.74 -3.97
C GLU A 34 4.84 7.29 -3.98
N PHE A 35 4.56 7.91 -2.84
CA PHE A 35 4.78 9.34 -2.64
C PHE A 35 6.28 9.64 -2.71
N SER A 36 6.64 10.82 -3.23
CA SER A 36 8.05 11.22 -3.31
C SER A 36 8.63 11.48 -1.91
N GLU A 37 7.82 12.07 -1.03
CA GLU A 37 8.17 12.47 0.33
C GLU A 37 6.94 12.50 1.25
N GLU A 38 7.16 12.56 2.57
CA GLU A 38 6.09 12.62 3.58
C GLU A 38 5.23 13.88 3.47
N GLU A 39 5.78 14.99 2.95
CA GLU A 39 5.01 16.22 2.74
C GLU A 39 3.93 16.03 1.67
N ASP A 40 4.24 15.29 0.61
CA ASP A 40 3.28 14.94 -0.45
C ASP A 40 2.16 14.06 0.08
N PHE A 41 2.50 13.06 0.90
CA PHE A 41 1.51 12.26 1.61
C PHE A 41 0.61 13.13 2.51
N SER A 42 1.20 14.06 3.25
CA SER A 42 0.46 14.99 4.11
C SER A 42 -0.50 15.89 3.32
N LYS A 43 -0.07 16.38 2.15
CA LYS A 43 -0.92 17.14 1.21
C LYS A 43 -2.10 16.30 0.72
N PHE A 44 -1.85 15.04 0.36
CA PHE A 44 -2.89 14.09 -0.03
C PHE A 44 -3.90 13.85 1.09
N LEU A 45 -3.44 13.56 2.31
CA LEU A 45 -4.32 13.33 3.47
C LEU A 45 -5.23 14.51 3.74
N LYS A 46 -4.68 15.72 3.74
CA LYS A 46 -5.46 16.95 3.93
C LYS A 46 -6.56 17.06 2.88
N LEU A 47 -6.23 16.83 1.61
CA LEU A 47 -7.20 16.91 0.52
C LEU A 47 -8.25 15.79 0.61
N SER A 48 -7.87 14.57 0.99
CA SER A 48 -8.80 13.46 1.18
C SER A 48 -9.83 13.77 2.27
N ASN A 49 -9.37 14.35 3.38
CA ASN A 49 -10.23 14.81 4.48
C ASN A 49 -11.15 15.94 4.04
N GLU A 50 -10.65 16.96 3.33
CA GLU A 50 -11.44 18.08 2.81
C GLU A 50 -12.53 17.61 1.82
N LYS A 51 -12.26 16.55 1.04
CA LYS A 51 -13.21 15.98 0.08
C LYS A 51 -14.10 14.89 0.66
N GLY A 52 -13.89 14.50 1.92
CA GLY A 52 -14.63 13.41 2.56
C GLY A 52 -14.48 12.07 1.82
N CYS A 53 -13.30 11.83 1.24
CA CYS A 53 -12.97 10.58 0.57
C CYS A 53 -12.16 9.69 1.51
N THR A 54 -12.47 8.41 1.48
CA THR A 54 -11.65 7.36 2.13
C THR A 54 -10.44 7.04 1.28
N PHE A 55 -9.43 6.38 1.85
CA PHE A 55 -8.26 5.97 1.09
C PHE A 55 -7.67 4.64 1.55
N GLY A 56 -6.94 4.01 0.64
CA GLY A 56 -6.06 2.87 0.89
C GLY A 56 -4.67 3.18 0.36
N ILE A 57 -3.65 2.51 0.89
CA ILE A 57 -2.27 2.71 0.45
C ILE A 57 -1.80 1.56 -0.43
N HIS A 58 -1.30 1.89 -1.62
CA HIS A 58 -0.58 0.93 -2.45
C HIS A 58 0.90 0.96 -2.08
N SER A 59 1.29 0.07 -1.16
CA SER A 59 2.64 0.03 -0.57
C SER A 59 3.75 0.00 -1.63
N PRO A 60 4.92 0.67 -1.39
CA PRO A 60 5.21 1.40 -0.18
C PRO A 60 4.51 2.74 -0.17
N LEU A 61 4.39 3.32 1.02
CA LEU A 61 3.98 4.70 1.16
C LEU A 61 4.92 5.63 0.38
N LEU A 62 6.24 5.52 0.59
CA LEU A 62 7.23 6.34 -0.11
C LEU A 62 7.97 5.56 -1.19
N ARG A 63 8.30 6.18 -2.33
CA ARG A 63 9.08 5.55 -3.42
C ARG A 63 10.42 4.95 -2.97
N SER A 64 10.97 5.46 -1.88
CA SER A 64 12.21 4.97 -1.28
C SER A 64 12.05 3.67 -0.48
N GLY A 65 10.83 3.18 -0.25
CA GLY A 65 10.55 1.88 0.39
C GLY A 65 10.68 0.70 -0.57
N SER A 66 10.09 -0.44 -0.20
CA SER A 66 10.03 -1.64 -1.06
C SER A 66 8.66 -2.32 -1.00
N LYS A 67 8.27 -2.97 -2.11
CA LYS A 67 6.96 -3.61 -2.33
C LYS A 67 6.97 -5.13 -2.26
N TYR A 68 8.14 -5.73 -2.34
CA TYR A 68 8.29 -7.08 -2.90
C TYR A 68 9.06 -8.04 -1.98
N ASP A 69 9.71 -7.51 -0.93
CA ASP A 69 10.65 -8.26 -0.11
C ASP A 69 10.01 -9.29 0.84
N LEU A 70 8.68 -9.48 0.79
CA LEU A 70 7.94 -10.26 1.79
C LEU A 70 8.23 -11.77 1.78
N ILE A 71 8.78 -12.30 0.68
CA ILE A 71 9.13 -13.72 0.53
C ILE A 71 10.62 -13.88 0.25
N GLU A 72 11.15 -13.12 -0.72
CA GLU A 72 12.55 -13.14 -1.09
C GLU A 72 13.19 -11.77 -0.87
N LYS A 73 14.49 -11.77 -0.57
CA LYS A 73 15.26 -10.53 -0.46
C LYS A 73 15.56 -9.96 -1.85
N LEU A 74 15.01 -8.79 -2.15
CA LEU A 74 15.44 -7.91 -3.23
C LEU A 74 16.27 -6.74 -2.69
N ARG A 75 15.79 -6.10 -1.63
CA ARG A 75 16.40 -4.94 -0.97
C ARG A 75 16.50 -5.11 0.54
N TYR A 76 15.46 -5.63 1.18
CA TYR A 76 15.39 -5.86 2.62
C TYR A 76 15.28 -7.35 2.92
N GLU A 77 15.77 -7.80 4.07
CA GLU A 77 15.48 -9.18 4.48
C GLU A 77 13.97 -9.35 4.66
N PRO A 78 13.37 -10.51 4.32
CA PRO A 78 11.92 -10.69 4.45
C PRO A 78 11.38 -10.39 5.84
N SER A 79 12.09 -10.75 6.90
CA SER A 79 11.70 -10.39 8.27
C SER A 79 11.62 -8.87 8.47
N GLU A 80 12.61 -8.11 7.97
CA GLU A 80 12.61 -6.65 8.07
C GLU A 80 11.47 -6.05 7.23
N ALA A 81 11.19 -6.62 6.06
CA ALA A 81 10.09 -6.17 5.20
C ALA A 81 8.72 -6.38 5.86
N TRP A 82 8.55 -7.50 6.59
CA TRP A 82 7.36 -7.74 7.42
C TRP A 82 7.24 -6.70 8.53
N ASP A 83 8.31 -6.47 9.30
CA ASP A 83 8.31 -5.47 10.38
C ASP A 83 8.01 -4.06 9.84
N MET A 84 8.53 -3.71 8.66
CA MET A 84 8.26 -2.43 7.99
C MET A 84 6.79 -2.28 7.59
N ILE A 85 6.18 -3.32 7.02
CA ILE A 85 4.76 -3.28 6.63
C ILE A 85 3.86 -3.23 7.87
N GLU A 86 4.20 -3.92 8.95
CA GLU A 86 3.46 -3.84 10.21
C GLU A 86 3.50 -2.42 10.80
N ALA A 87 4.69 -1.82 10.87
CA ALA A 87 4.83 -0.43 11.33
C ALA A 87 4.11 0.57 10.42
N GLU A 88 4.15 0.36 9.10
CA GLU A 88 3.43 1.17 8.11
C GLU A 88 1.91 1.00 8.28
N ALA A 89 1.41 -0.22 8.53
CA ALA A 89 0.01 -0.52 8.81
C ALA A 89 -0.50 0.15 10.09
N GLU A 90 0.26 0.10 11.18
CA GLU A 90 -0.11 0.77 12.43
C GLU A 90 -0.21 2.29 12.23
N LYS A 91 0.81 2.90 11.60
CA LYS A 91 0.82 4.35 11.27
C LYS A 91 -0.38 4.72 10.40
N LEU A 92 -0.63 3.98 9.33
CA LEU A 92 -1.66 4.32 8.34
C LEU A 92 -3.07 4.07 8.84
N SER A 93 -3.27 3.02 9.65
CA SER A 93 -4.53 2.76 10.35
C SER A 93 -4.89 3.93 11.26
N ALA A 94 -3.92 4.44 12.05
CA ALA A 94 -4.12 5.62 12.90
C ALA A 94 -4.45 6.90 12.11
N LEU A 95 -4.07 6.97 10.84
CA LEU A 95 -4.36 8.08 9.91
C LEU A 95 -5.65 7.87 9.09
N GLY A 96 -6.35 6.76 9.28
CA GLY A 96 -7.63 6.47 8.64
C GLY A 96 -7.55 5.74 7.30
N ALA A 97 -6.42 5.10 6.97
CA ALA A 97 -6.35 4.21 5.82
C ALA A 97 -7.24 2.98 6.04
N GLU A 98 -8.05 2.61 5.04
CA GLU A 98 -8.92 1.43 5.13
C GLU A 98 -8.16 0.12 4.89
N TYR A 99 -7.07 0.17 4.12
CA TYR A 99 -6.21 -0.98 3.84
C TYR A 99 -4.82 -0.56 3.34
N ILE A 100 -3.91 -1.53 3.34
CA ILE A 100 -2.65 -1.50 2.57
C ILE A 100 -2.68 -2.62 1.54
N LEU A 101 -2.42 -2.28 0.29
CA LEU A 101 -2.22 -3.22 -0.81
C LEU A 101 -0.72 -3.47 -0.99
N VAL A 102 -0.32 -4.74 -0.89
CA VAL A 102 1.05 -5.22 -1.09
C VAL A 102 1.12 -6.18 -2.27
N HIS A 103 2.28 -6.28 -2.93
CA HIS A 103 2.49 -7.27 -3.98
C HIS A 103 2.96 -8.58 -3.36
N PHE A 104 2.01 -9.51 -3.19
CA PHE A 104 2.28 -10.83 -2.63
C PHE A 104 1.51 -11.91 -3.40
N PRO A 105 2.13 -13.05 -3.74
CA PRO A 105 3.57 -13.30 -3.67
C PRO A 105 4.33 -12.58 -4.78
N TYR A 106 5.61 -12.26 -4.55
CA TYR A 106 6.51 -11.76 -5.58
C TYR A 106 7.78 -12.62 -5.60
N PHE A 107 8.17 -13.02 -6.82
CA PHE A 107 9.43 -13.67 -7.13
C PHE A 107 9.98 -13.03 -8.41
N LYS A 108 11.24 -12.61 -8.39
CA LYS A 108 11.88 -11.91 -9.51
C LYS A 108 12.19 -12.83 -10.68
N GLU A 109 12.51 -14.08 -10.38
CA GLU A 109 12.92 -15.12 -11.34
C GLU A 109 12.22 -16.43 -11.01
N ASP A 110 12.29 -17.40 -11.92
CA ASP A 110 11.84 -18.75 -11.65
C ASP A 110 12.67 -19.34 -10.49
N VAL A 111 11.98 -19.68 -9.40
CA VAL A 111 12.60 -20.23 -8.19
C VAL A 111 12.48 -21.74 -8.20
N GLU A 112 13.60 -22.45 -8.05
CA GLU A 112 13.63 -23.93 -7.96
C GLU A 112 13.19 -24.47 -6.59
N VAL A 113 12.82 -23.59 -5.66
CA VAL A 113 12.33 -23.95 -4.32
C VAL A 113 10.83 -24.24 -4.33
N ASN A 114 10.35 -24.89 -3.27
CA ASN A 114 8.91 -25.10 -3.07
C ASN A 114 8.21 -23.77 -2.75
N THR A 115 7.77 -23.06 -3.80
CA THR A 115 7.10 -21.76 -3.72
C THR A 115 5.77 -21.84 -2.98
N ASP A 116 5.01 -22.94 -3.11
CA ASP A 116 3.76 -23.15 -2.38
C ASP A 116 3.97 -23.08 -0.86
N ALA A 117 5.04 -23.70 -0.35
CA ALA A 117 5.37 -23.65 1.07
C ALA A 117 5.70 -22.24 1.56
N LEU A 118 6.44 -21.45 0.76
CA LEU A 118 6.81 -20.07 1.08
C LEU A 118 5.58 -19.14 1.06
N ILE A 119 4.69 -19.33 0.09
CA ILE A 119 3.42 -18.58 -0.01
C ILE A 119 2.56 -18.87 1.22
N GLU A 120 2.39 -20.14 1.59
CA GLU A 120 1.60 -20.54 2.75
C GLU A 120 2.19 -20.01 4.07
N GLU A 121 3.51 -19.96 4.22
CA GLU A 121 4.16 -19.36 5.39
C GLU A 121 3.88 -17.85 5.47
N GLY A 122 4.02 -17.12 4.36
CA GLY A 122 3.69 -15.69 4.32
C GLY A 122 2.22 -15.40 4.59
N LEU A 123 1.30 -16.23 4.08
CA LEU A 123 -0.14 -16.12 4.36
C LEU A 123 -0.48 -16.38 5.83
N LYS A 124 0.24 -17.28 6.51
CA LYS A 124 0.05 -17.52 7.95
C LYS A 124 0.40 -16.29 8.77
N LYS A 125 1.47 -15.57 8.42
CA LYS A 125 1.81 -14.30 9.08
C LYS A 125 0.67 -13.28 8.96
N ASN A 126 0.08 -13.12 7.77
CA ASN A 126 -1.07 -12.22 7.56
C ASN A 126 -2.31 -12.55 8.43
N LYS A 127 -2.56 -13.83 8.75
CA LYS A 127 -3.72 -14.26 9.54
C LYS A 127 -3.58 -14.02 11.05
N VAL A 128 -2.36 -13.90 11.56
CA VAL A 128 -2.12 -13.64 13.00
C VAL A 128 -2.56 -12.23 13.38
N TYR A 129 -2.58 -11.30 12.42
CA TYR A 129 -2.84 -9.87 12.67
C TYR A 129 -4.25 -9.41 12.27
N SER A 130 -5.12 -10.33 11.86
CA SER A 130 -6.55 -10.05 11.56
C SER A 130 -7.49 -10.36 12.73
N GLY A 131 -6.93 -10.65 13.92
CA GLY A 131 -7.65 -11.05 15.14
C GLY A 131 -7.84 -9.92 16.14
#